data_AF-A0A7Y2E5K0-F1
#
_entry.id   AF-A0A7Y2E5K0-F1
#
_cell.length_a   1.000
_cell.length_b   1.000
_cell.length_c   1.000
_cell.angle_alpha   90.00
_cell.angle_beta   90.00
_cell.angle_gamma   90.00
#
_symmetry.space_group_name_H-M   'P 1'
#
loop_
_entity.id
_entity.type
_entity.pdbx_description
1 polymer ?
#
loop_
_entity_poly.entity_id
_entity_poly.type
_entity_poly.pdbx_seq_one_letter_code
_entity_poly.pdbx_strand_id
1 'polypeptide(L)'
;VNLSLLNTPWYIKQLRDLDPQLPIVWTDGQIESIYIALEYVIASATAQGRQVRIPTEVSQHWDNESLQYILESLRAIGADPGRDVSVREVAVDQIIRENEWKKPIYIATSVPDVMGLGSQLKFEGLVQRAYPQPVKETTDIPRLRKNLYEVFKYEGFVKPGNASPIGDHEDRVYKESGPSRMSMNNHAAGFSRLGVEIIRTGGDPDDALKEMNAAEQIAPGFIGVAIAKGYVLENAERWEEAEAHYRNTADLLPTNWQMRSRRGACLVQLGRFEEAVVDFEHAITLNPDQYEPYNGVLTAYYNLNQPEEGVKAIERWLRRHPEDQRVQGLYQQLLQAIRSGNASPPARDTTGSGGSN
;
A
#
# COMPACT_ATOMS: atom_id res chain seq x y z
N VAL A 1 0.28 -16.98 9.64
CA VAL A 1 -0.08 -16.26 10.88
C VAL A 1 -0.81 -14.98 10.52
N ASN A 2 -1.96 -14.70 11.13
CA ASN A 2 -2.66 -13.42 10.96
C ASN A 2 -2.15 -12.41 12.00
N LEU A 3 -1.29 -11.47 11.59
CA LEU A 3 -0.68 -10.53 12.54
C LEU A 3 -1.71 -9.59 13.18
N SER A 4 -2.82 -9.30 12.51
CA SER A 4 -3.87 -8.45 13.08
C SER A 4 -4.51 -9.05 14.32
N LEU A 5 -4.45 -10.39 14.48
CA LEU A 5 -4.96 -11.14 15.62
C LEU A 5 -3.86 -11.52 16.62
N LEU A 6 -2.57 -11.30 16.31
CA LEU A 6 -1.42 -11.57 17.21
C LEU A 6 -1.31 -10.60 18.40
N ASN A 7 -2.38 -9.89 18.72
CA ASN A 7 -2.57 -9.09 19.93
C ASN A 7 -3.76 -9.61 20.76
N THR A 8 -4.34 -10.76 20.41
CA THR A 8 -5.47 -11.34 21.11
C THR A 8 -5.06 -12.63 21.84
N PRO A 9 -5.31 -12.74 23.16
CA PRO A 9 -4.90 -13.89 23.96
C PRO A 9 -5.38 -15.23 23.39
N TRP A 10 -6.63 -15.28 22.93
CA TRP A 10 -7.21 -16.50 22.37
C TRP A 10 -6.47 -16.97 21.12
N TYR A 11 -6.06 -16.07 20.22
CA TYR A 11 -5.40 -16.43 18.97
C TYR A 11 -3.96 -16.87 19.24
N ILE A 12 -3.27 -16.21 20.16
CA ILE A 12 -1.91 -16.59 20.58
C ILE A 12 -1.94 -17.98 21.24
N LYS A 13 -2.89 -18.23 22.16
CA LYS A 13 -3.09 -19.56 22.77
C LYS A 13 -3.46 -20.62 21.75
N GLN A 14 -4.35 -20.30 20.79
CA GLN A 14 -4.65 -21.23 19.69
C GLN A 14 -3.39 -21.60 18.92
N LEU A 15 -2.54 -20.63 18.56
CA LEU A 15 -1.29 -20.93 17.84
C LEU A 15 -0.28 -21.68 18.71
N ARG A 16 -0.25 -21.48 20.03
CA ARG A 16 0.66 -22.18 20.96
C ARG A 16 0.22 -23.62 21.25
N ASP A 17 -1.10 -23.83 21.41
CA ASP A 17 -1.65 -25.06 22.01
C ASP A 17 -2.38 -25.95 20.99
N LEU A 18 -2.83 -25.39 19.86
CA LEU A 18 -3.66 -26.06 18.86
C LEU A 18 -3.03 -26.00 17.46
N ASP A 19 -3.51 -26.83 16.54
CA ASP A 19 -3.00 -26.93 15.17
C ASP A 19 -3.50 -25.75 14.29
N PRO A 20 -2.62 -25.06 13.51
CA PRO A 20 -1.17 -25.25 13.42
C PRO A 20 -0.41 -24.74 14.66
N GLN A 21 0.33 -25.64 15.30
CA GLN A 21 1.10 -25.34 16.50
C GLN A 21 2.41 -24.62 16.15
N LEU A 22 2.60 -23.43 16.70
CA LEU A 22 3.80 -22.60 16.58
C LEU A 22 4.61 -22.64 17.87
N PRO A 23 5.94 -22.50 17.78
CA PRO A 23 6.82 -22.51 18.94
C PRO A 23 6.75 -21.18 19.70
N ILE A 24 5.67 -20.97 20.44
CA ILE A 24 5.48 -19.81 21.32
C ILE A 24 5.71 -20.28 22.76
N VAL A 25 6.70 -19.73 23.47
CA VAL A 25 7.05 -20.19 24.83
C VAL A 25 6.43 -19.37 25.97
N TRP A 26 5.48 -18.47 25.65
CA TRP A 26 4.83 -17.64 26.68
C TRP A 26 3.86 -18.42 27.55
N THR A 27 3.83 -18.09 28.83
CA THR A 27 2.85 -18.57 29.81
C THR A 27 1.48 -17.93 29.59
N ASP A 28 0.42 -18.53 30.16
CA ASP A 28 -0.92 -17.95 30.10
C ASP A 28 -1.00 -16.55 30.70
N GLY A 29 -0.30 -16.30 31.81
CA GLY A 29 -0.25 -14.97 32.43
C GLY A 29 0.40 -13.92 31.53
N GLN A 30 1.49 -14.28 30.84
CA GLN A 30 2.13 -13.40 29.85
C GLN A 30 1.20 -13.12 28.66
N ILE A 31 0.49 -14.14 28.17
CA ILE A 31 -0.45 -13.98 27.05
C ILE A 31 -1.67 -13.12 27.41
N GLU A 32 -2.20 -13.22 28.63
CA GLU A 32 -3.33 -12.38 29.06
C GLU A 32 -2.90 -10.92 29.30
N SER A 33 -1.68 -10.69 29.79
CA SER A 33 -1.14 -9.34 30.03
C SER A 33 -1.00 -8.49 28.74
N ILE A 34 -0.85 -9.15 27.59
CA ILE A 34 -0.75 -8.54 26.26
C ILE A 34 -2.01 -7.77 25.86
N TYR A 35 -3.19 -8.26 26.23
CA TYR A 35 -4.47 -7.62 25.88
C TYR A 35 -4.68 -6.31 26.64
N ILE A 36 -4.20 -6.27 27.89
CA ILE A 36 -4.34 -5.14 28.80
C ILE A 36 -3.43 -3.97 28.38
N ALA A 37 -2.33 -4.26 27.69
CA ALA A 37 -1.37 -3.27 27.19
C ALA A 37 -1.90 -2.36 26.07
N LEU A 38 -3.14 -2.54 25.59
CA LEU A 38 -3.75 -1.70 24.55
C LEU A 38 -4.33 -0.37 25.07
N GLU A 39 -4.33 -0.11 26.38
CA GLU A 39 -4.89 1.13 26.94
C GLU A 39 -4.00 1.96 27.90
N TYR A 40 -2.81 1.53 28.35
CA TYR A 40 -2.10 2.27 29.42
C TYR A 40 -0.56 2.34 29.38
N VAL A 41 -0.09 3.22 30.27
CA VAL A 41 1.21 3.87 30.49
C VAL A 41 2.47 3.09 30.10
N ILE A 42 3.36 3.79 29.39
CA ILE A 42 4.68 3.32 29.01
C ILE A 42 5.66 3.43 30.20
N ALA A 43 6.17 2.29 30.68
CA ALA A 43 7.26 2.18 31.64
C ALA A 43 8.64 2.24 30.94
N SER A 44 9.65 2.77 31.63
CA SER A 44 11.04 2.79 31.14
C SER A 44 11.84 1.60 31.69
N ALA A 45 12.27 0.69 30.82
CA ALA A 45 13.24 -0.36 31.13
C ALA A 45 14.64 0.04 30.68
N THR A 46 15.70 -0.51 31.29
CA THR A 46 17.09 -0.26 30.88
C THR A 46 17.71 -1.54 30.29
N ALA A 47 18.17 -1.47 29.04
CA ALA A 47 18.92 -2.55 28.39
C ALA A 47 20.26 -2.04 27.84
N GLN A 48 21.36 -2.63 28.32
CA GLN A 48 22.73 -2.18 28.04
C GLN A 48 22.94 -0.66 28.24
N GLY A 49 22.42 -0.12 29.35
CA GLY A 49 22.59 1.29 29.72
C GLY A 49 21.75 2.29 28.93
N ARG A 50 20.80 1.84 28.10
CA ARG A 50 19.86 2.70 27.37
C ARG A 50 18.42 2.46 27.82
N GLN A 51 17.64 3.53 27.92
CA GLN A 51 16.23 3.44 28.27
C GLN A 51 15.37 3.03 27.08
N VAL A 52 14.45 2.10 27.30
CA VAL A 52 13.44 1.66 26.35
C VAL A 52 12.07 1.74 26.99
N ARG A 53 11.06 2.03 26.18
CA ARG A 53 9.69 2.30 26.55
C ARG A 53 8.85 1.04 26.28
N ILE A 54 8.33 0.40 27.34
CA ILE A 54 7.47 -0.80 27.27
C ILE A 54 6.19 -0.59 28.07
N PRO A 55 5.04 -1.17 27.69
CA PRO A 55 3.83 -1.07 28.51
C PRO A 55 4.04 -1.60 29.94
N THR A 56 3.47 -0.93 30.92
CA THR A 56 3.69 -1.23 32.35
C THR A 56 3.26 -2.65 32.70
N GLU A 57 2.17 -3.12 32.13
CA GLU A 57 1.61 -4.46 32.33
C GLU A 57 2.55 -5.54 31.78
N VAL A 58 3.23 -5.27 30.66
CA VAL A 58 4.27 -6.15 30.11
C VAL A 58 5.46 -6.20 31.07
N SER A 59 5.89 -5.07 31.64
CA SER A 59 7.02 -5.05 32.60
C SER A 59 6.75 -5.84 33.89
N GLN A 60 5.49 -6.04 34.27
CA GLN A 60 5.11 -6.72 35.52
C GLN A 60 4.95 -8.24 35.36
N HIS A 61 4.56 -8.70 34.18
CA HIS A 61 4.25 -10.12 33.93
C HIS A 61 5.39 -10.86 33.21
N TRP A 62 6.43 -10.14 32.79
CA TRP A 62 7.54 -10.68 32.03
C TRP A 62 8.82 -10.55 32.84
N ASP A 63 9.58 -11.64 32.93
CA ASP A 63 10.87 -11.62 33.61
C ASP A 63 11.91 -10.79 32.83
N ASN A 64 12.98 -10.42 33.53
CA ASN A 64 14.05 -9.61 32.95
C ASN A 64 14.71 -10.29 31.74
N GLU A 65 14.80 -11.61 31.70
CA GLU A 65 15.43 -12.35 30.61
C GLU A 65 14.58 -12.28 29.34
N SER A 66 13.27 -12.48 29.46
CA SER A 66 12.28 -12.33 28.38
C SER A 66 12.22 -10.90 27.87
N LEU A 67 12.29 -9.90 28.78
CA LEU A 67 12.35 -8.50 28.40
C LEU A 67 13.66 -8.15 27.67
N GLN A 68 14.82 -8.66 28.12
CA GLN A 68 16.08 -8.45 27.41
C GLN A 68 16.07 -9.12 26.02
N TYR A 69 15.53 -10.32 25.92
CA TYR A 69 15.36 -11.03 24.66
C TYR A 69 14.56 -10.20 23.65
N ILE A 70 13.40 -9.68 24.08
CA ILE A 70 12.57 -8.78 23.26
C ILE A 70 13.38 -7.58 22.77
N LEU A 71 14.16 -6.95 23.66
CA LEU A 71 14.95 -5.77 23.34
C LEU A 71 16.10 -6.05 22.37
N GLU A 72 16.70 -7.24 22.44
CA GLU A 72 17.75 -7.66 21.50
C GLU A 72 17.20 -7.96 20.10
N SER A 73 16.01 -8.54 20.04
CA SER A 73 15.29 -8.80 18.79
C SER A 73 14.92 -7.55 18.02
N LEU A 74 14.46 -6.52 18.74
CA LEU A 74 14.10 -5.24 18.16
C LEU A 74 15.30 -4.51 17.57
N ARG A 75 16.48 -4.69 18.18
CA ARG A 75 17.74 -4.18 17.63
C ARG A 75 18.13 -4.87 16.33
N ALA A 76 17.89 -6.18 16.23
CA ALA A 76 18.21 -6.96 15.03
C ALA A 76 17.37 -6.52 13.81
N ILE A 77 16.15 -6.02 14.02
CA ILE A 77 15.26 -5.51 12.96
C ILE A 77 15.37 -3.99 12.74
N GLY A 78 16.33 -3.31 13.40
CA GLY A 78 16.61 -1.89 13.18
C GLY A 78 15.60 -0.91 13.79
N ALA A 79 14.88 -1.30 14.86
CA ALA A 79 13.96 -0.40 15.55
C ALA A 79 14.71 0.73 16.27
N ASP A 80 14.25 1.97 16.08
CA ASP A 80 14.86 3.19 16.66
C ASP A 80 14.68 3.24 18.19
N PRO A 81 15.73 3.52 19.00
CA PRO A 81 15.59 3.74 20.43
C PRO A 81 14.56 4.85 20.75
N GLY A 82 13.40 4.44 21.27
CA GLY A 82 12.29 5.32 21.62
C GLY A 82 10.96 4.99 20.93
N ARG A 83 10.96 4.06 19.96
CA ARG A 83 9.75 3.52 19.34
C ARG A 83 9.00 2.59 20.29
N ASP A 84 7.67 2.72 20.31
CA ASP A 84 6.79 1.77 20.99
C ASP A 84 6.81 0.42 20.28
N VAL A 85 6.96 -0.65 21.05
CA VAL A 85 7.03 -2.02 20.54
C VAL A 85 5.66 -2.65 20.62
N SER A 86 5.18 -3.16 19.49
CA SER A 86 3.94 -3.92 19.47
C SER A 86 4.17 -5.38 19.88
N VAL A 87 3.18 -5.97 20.54
CA VAL A 87 3.16 -7.39 20.86
C VAL A 87 3.34 -8.28 19.61
N ARG A 88 2.86 -7.79 18.46
CA ARG A 88 2.95 -8.51 17.17
C ARG A 88 4.39 -8.70 16.74
N GLU A 89 5.23 -7.67 16.89
CA GLU A 89 6.66 -7.72 16.58
C GLU A 89 7.38 -8.75 17.46
N VAL A 90 7.03 -8.77 18.75
CA VAL A 90 7.58 -9.70 19.74
C VAL A 90 7.20 -11.15 19.43
N ALA A 91 5.95 -11.41 19.06
CA ALA A 91 5.48 -12.75 18.68
C ALA A 91 6.19 -13.28 17.42
N VAL A 92 6.36 -12.43 16.41
CA VAL A 92 6.97 -12.84 15.14
C VAL A 92 8.45 -13.13 15.29
N ASP A 93 9.18 -12.29 16.01
CA ASP A 93 10.59 -12.54 16.29
C ASP A 93 10.80 -13.87 17.03
N GLN A 94 9.97 -14.16 18.04
CA GLN A 94 10.07 -15.42 18.75
C GLN A 94 9.86 -16.62 17.81
N ILE A 95 8.83 -16.57 16.96
CA ILE A 95 8.60 -17.62 15.95
C ILE A 95 9.83 -17.77 15.05
N ILE A 96 10.47 -16.68 14.63
CA ILE A 96 11.69 -16.71 13.81
C ILE A 96 12.84 -17.40 14.55
N ARG A 97 13.11 -17.00 15.78
CA ARG A 97 14.26 -17.47 16.58
C ARG A 97 14.12 -18.91 17.03
N GLU A 98 12.94 -19.32 17.49
CA GLU A 98 12.67 -20.72 17.88
C GLU A 98 12.73 -21.67 16.67
N ASN A 99 12.33 -21.17 15.50
CA ASN A 99 12.54 -21.88 14.24
C ASN A 99 13.99 -21.81 13.74
N GLU A 100 14.88 -21.05 14.39
CA GLU A 100 16.22 -20.67 13.91
C GLU A 100 16.19 -20.17 12.45
N TRP A 101 15.06 -19.61 12.03
CA TRP A 101 14.71 -19.28 10.66
C TRP A 101 14.92 -20.40 9.61
N LYS A 102 14.97 -21.66 10.04
CA LYS A 102 15.17 -22.84 9.16
C LYS A 102 14.02 -23.02 8.17
N LYS A 103 12.80 -22.65 8.57
CA LYS A 103 11.61 -22.65 7.72
C LYS A 103 11.14 -21.23 7.42
N PRO A 104 10.60 -20.97 6.21
CA PRO A 104 9.95 -19.69 5.91
C PRO A 104 8.67 -19.51 6.75
N ILE A 105 8.38 -18.27 7.12
CA ILE A 105 7.14 -17.92 7.81
C ILE A 105 6.19 -17.25 6.83
N TYR A 106 4.92 -17.66 6.86
CA TYR A 106 3.85 -17.10 6.05
C TYR A 106 2.99 -16.15 6.87
N ILE A 107 2.89 -14.92 6.40
CA ILE A 107 2.24 -13.78 7.04
C ILE A 107 1.06 -13.34 6.19
N ALA A 108 -0.11 -13.09 6.77
CA ALA A 108 -1.26 -12.57 6.00
C ALA A 108 -1.00 -11.14 5.49
N THR A 109 -1.50 -10.81 4.30
CA THR A 109 -1.21 -9.55 3.58
C THR A 109 -1.94 -8.32 4.10
N SER A 110 -2.89 -8.48 5.02
CA SER A 110 -3.73 -7.40 5.56
C SER A 110 -3.05 -6.53 6.63
N VAL A 111 -1.71 -6.45 6.62
CA VAL A 111 -0.92 -5.83 7.70
C VAL A 111 0.00 -4.77 7.09
N PRO A 112 -0.26 -3.47 7.34
CA PRO A 112 0.49 -2.38 6.70
C PRO A 112 1.89 -2.15 7.29
N ASP A 113 2.19 -2.61 8.52
CA ASP A 113 3.53 -2.59 9.10
C ASP A 113 4.13 -4.00 9.10
N VAL A 114 5.10 -4.22 8.22
CA VAL A 114 5.81 -5.49 8.05
C VAL A 114 7.02 -5.63 9.00
N MET A 115 7.08 -4.86 10.08
CA MET A 115 8.04 -5.02 11.18
C MET A 115 9.50 -4.90 10.71
N GLY A 116 9.76 -4.02 9.73
CA GLY A 116 11.08 -3.83 9.14
C GLY A 116 11.54 -4.96 8.18
N LEU A 117 10.75 -6.03 8.00
CA LEU A 117 11.08 -7.16 7.13
C LEU A 117 10.85 -6.87 5.64
N GLY A 118 10.57 -5.63 5.24
CA GLY A 118 10.14 -5.28 3.88
C GLY A 118 11.06 -5.84 2.77
N SER A 119 12.37 -5.77 2.97
CA SER A 119 13.37 -6.30 2.02
C SER A 119 13.49 -7.83 2.02
N GLN A 120 12.90 -8.51 3.00
CA GLN A 120 12.98 -9.95 3.23
C GLN A 120 11.68 -10.69 2.89
N LEU A 121 10.66 -9.96 2.41
CA LEU A 121 9.33 -10.51 2.13
C LEU A 121 9.12 -10.75 0.64
N LYS A 122 8.58 -11.93 0.31
CA LYS A 122 7.97 -12.20 -0.99
C LYS A 122 6.47 -12.31 -0.89
N PHE A 123 5.75 -11.59 -1.73
CA PHE A 123 4.32 -11.72 -1.88
C PHE A 123 3.98 -12.96 -2.70
N GLU A 124 3.11 -13.82 -2.17
CA GLU A 124 2.73 -15.09 -2.78
C GLU A 124 1.21 -15.28 -2.81
N GLY A 125 0.40 -14.22 -2.94
CA GLY A 125 -1.05 -14.29 -3.06
C GLY A 125 -1.72 -13.58 -1.90
N LEU A 126 -2.33 -14.32 -0.97
CA LEU A 126 -2.91 -13.73 0.24
C LEU A 126 -1.96 -13.78 1.43
N VAL A 127 -0.71 -14.13 1.15
CA VAL A 127 0.36 -14.24 2.14
C VAL A 127 1.65 -13.59 1.63
N GLN A 128 2.45 -13.09 2.55
CA GLN A 128 3.84 -12.75 2.39
C GLN A 128 4.71 -13.81 3.06
N ARG A 129 5.72 -14.28 2.35
CA ARG A 129 6.70 -15.24 2.83
C ARG A 129 7.96 -14.49 3.28
N ALA A 130 8.33 -14.64 4.55
CA ALA A 130 9.53 -14.04 5.12
C ALA A 130 10.76 -14.95 4.96
N TYR A 131 11.86 -14.38 4.48
CA TYR A 131 13.14 -15.05 4.25
C TYR A 131 14.25 -14.54 5.17
N PRO A 132 15.22 -15.39 5.58
CA PRO A 132 16.33 -14.97 6.44
C PRO A 132 17.27 -13.91 5.83
N GLN A 133 17.24 -13.74 4.51
CA GLN A 133 18.10 -12.83 3.78
C GLN A 133 17.24 -11.92 2.89
N PRO A 134 17.70 -10.69 2.59
CA PRO A 134 17.00 -9.81 1.67
C PRO A 134 16.75 -10.50 0.31
N VAL A 135 15.54 -10.36 -0.19
CA VAL A 135 15.11 -10.92 -1.47
C VAL A 135 15.26 -9.86 -2.56
N LYS A 136 15.80 -10.26 -3.72
CA LYS A 136 15.96 -9.36 -4.88
C LYS A 136 14.62 -9.03 -5.55
N GLU A 137 13.73 -10.01 -5.57
CA GLU A 137 12.40 -9.88 -6.18
C GLU A 137 11.35 -10.10 -5.09
N THR A 138 10.53 -9.08 -4.88
CA THR A 138 9.46 -9.08 -3.87
C THR A 138 8.22 -9.83 -4.32
N THR A 139 8.10 -10.19 -5.61
CA THR A 139 6.97 -10.94 -6.15
C THR A 139 7.45 -11.94 -7.21
N ASP A 140 6.95 -13.17 -7.16
CA ASP A 140 7.15 -14.21 -8.19
C ASP A 140 5.82 -14.37 -8.94
N ILE A 141 5.73 -13.82 -10.16
CA ILE A 141 4.48 -13.75 -10.94
C ILE A 141 3.87 -15.15 -11.19
N PRO A 142 4.60 -16.15 -11.75
CA PRO A 142 4.05 -17.49 -11.94
C PRO A 142 3.51 -18.12 -10.65
N ARG A 143 4.26 -17.99 -9.56
CA ARG A 143 3.85 -18.55 -8.27
C ARG A 143 2.67 -17.80 -7.68
N LEU A 144 2.66 -16.47 -7.76
CA LEU A 144 1.56 -15.62 -7.32
C LEU A 144 0.27 -15.99 -8.05
N ARG A 145 0.33 -16.07 -9.38
CA ARG A 145 -0.80 -16.49 -10.22
C ARG A 145 -1.28 -17.88 -9.81
N LYS A 146 -0.38 -18.86 -9.75
CA LYS A 146 -0.73 -20.22 -9.31
C LYS A 146 -1.43 -20.20 -7.95
N ASN A 147 -0.89 -19.47 -6.98
CA ASN A 147 -1.46 -19.43 -5.65
C ASN A 147 -2.86 -18.79 -5.63
N LEU A 148 -3.08 -17.70 -6.37
CA LEU A 148 -4.39 -17.04 -6.45
C LEU A 148 -5.45 -17.94 -7.10
N TYR A 149 -5.11 -18.64 -8.19
CA TYR A 149 -6.07 -19.48 -8.91
C TYR A 149 -6.24 -20.89 -8.32
N GLU A 150 -5.19 -21.46 -7.72
CA GLU A 150 -5.16 -22.88 -7.34
C GLU A 150 -5.14 -23.13 -5.83
N VAL A 151 -4.53 -22.23 -5.03
CA VAL A 151 -4.28 -22.45 -3.60
C VAL A 151 -5.27 -21.68 -2.73
N PHE A 152 -5.42 -20.37 -2.97
CA PHE A 152 -6.28 -19.47 -2.20
C PHE A 152 -7.70 -19.43 -2.76
N LYS A 153 -8.32 -20.60 -2.92
CA LYS A 153 -9.69 -20.69 -3.44
C LYS A 153 -10.68 -20.32 -2.35
N TYR A 154 -11.44 -19.26 -2.59
CA TYR A 154 -12.65 -18.97 -1.85
C TYR A 154 -13.84 -19.61 -2.58
N GLU A 155 -14.19 -20.85 -2.19
CA GLU A 155 -15.35 -21.55 -2.73
C GLU A 155 -16.66 -20.87 -2.28
N GLY A 156 -17.68 -20.85 -3.15
CA GLY A 156 -19.01 -20.31 -2.83
C GLY A 156 -19.18 -18.79 -2.96
N PHE A 157 -18.13 -18.03 -3.29
CA PHE A 157 -18.28 -16.60 -3.59
C PHE A 157 -18.68 -16.34 -5.03
N VAL A 158 -18.85 -17.38 -5.87
CA VAL A 158 -19.03 -17.23 -7.31
C VAL A 158 -19.80 -18.44 -7.90
N LYS A 159 -21.01 -18.27 -8.47
CA LYS A 159 -21.86 -19.27 -9.16
C LYS A 159 -21.38 -19.50 -10.59
N PRO A 160 -21.43 -20.72 -11.14
CA PRO A 160 -21.19 -20.92 -12.57
C PRO A 160 -22.35 -20.36 -13.41
N GLY A 161 -22.10 -19.58 -14.48
CA GLY A 161 -23.10 -19.42 -15.56
C GLY A 161 -23.26 -18.09 -16.32
N ASN A 162 -22.67 -16.97 -15.91
CA ASN A 162 -22.64 -15.74 -16.72
C ASN A 162 -21.21 -15.38 -17.14
N ALA A 163 -21.07 -14.55 -18.18
CA ALA A 163 -19.85 -14.27 -18.99
C ALA A 163 -18.62 -13.68 -18.26
N SER A 164 -18.39 -14.08 -17.01
CA SER A 164 -17.17 -13.88 -16.22
C SER A 164 -16.32 -15.17 -16.30
N PRO A 165 -14.99 -15.09 -16.45
CA PRO A 165 -14.08 -16.24 -16.34
C PRO A 165 -14.08 -16.93 -14.96
N ILE A 166 -14.89 -16.43 -14.01
CA ILE A 166 -14.92 -16.87 -12.61
C ILE A 166 -16.35 -17.16 -12.12
N GLY A 167 -17.42 -16.56 -12.69
CA GLY A 167 -18.85 -16.81 -12.42
C GLY A 167 -19.60 -15.70 -11.61
N ASP A 168 -20.83 -15.94 -11.14
CA ASP A 168 -21.77 -15.04 -10.40
C ASP A 168 -21.99 -15.39 -8.91
N HIS A 169 -21.50 -14.66 -7.91
CA HIS A 169 -21.71 -14.86 -6.44
C HIS A 169 -22.87 -15.77 -5.90
N GLU A 170 -22.58 -16.80 -5.07
CA GLU A 170 -23.62 -17.64 -4.42
C GLU A 170 -24.31 -16.92 -3.25
N ASP A 171 -25.64 -16.94 -3.22
CA ASP A 171 -26.49 -16.35 -2.16
C ASP A 171 -26.37 -17.05 -0.79
N ARG A 172 -25.49 -18.07 -0.67
CA ARG A 172 -25.36 -18.96 0.51
C ARG A 172 -24.25 -18.57 1.47
N VAL A 173 -23.30 -17.72 1.07
CA VAL A 173 -22.27 -17.24 1.99
C VAL A 173 -22.85 -16.10 2.84
N TYR A 174 -22.90 -16.37 4.14
CA TYR A 174 -23.66 -15.64 5.14
C TYR A 174 -23.46 -14.12 5.12
N LYS A 175 -24.60 -13.44 5.34
CA LYS A 175 -24.80 -11.99 5.51
C LYS A 175 -24.23 -11.46 6.84
N GLU A 176 -22.95 -11.63 7.10
CA GLU A 176 -22.25 -10.56 7.83
C GLU A 176 -21.51 -9.71 6.82
N SER A 177 -22.10 -8.55 6.50
CA SER A 177 -21.67 -7.65 5.43
C SER A 177 -20.25 -7.09 5.61
N GLY A 178 -19.67 -7.21 6.80
CA GLY A 178 -18.31 -6.76 7.11
C GLY A 178 -17.24 -7.81 6.74
N PRO A 179 -17.17 -8.95 7.45
CA PRO A 179 -16.14 -9.97 7.25
C PRO A 179 -16.11 -10.56 5.83
N SER A 180 -17.27 -10.87 5.24
CA SER A 180 -17.34 -11.40 3.87
C SER A 180 -16.82 -10.39 2.85
N ARG A 181 -17.19 -9.11 3.00
CA ARG A 181 -16.70 -8.03 2.13
C ARG A 181 -15.20 -7.80 2.30
N MET A 182 -14.68 -7.93 3.53
CA MET A 182 -13.25 -7.80 3.79
C MET A 182 -12.45 -8.95 3.14
N SER A 183 -12.93 -10.19 3.23
CA SER A 183 -12.30 -11.34 2.54
C SER A 183 -12.35 -11.17 1.02
N MET A 184 -13.47 -10.71 0.45
CA MET A 184 -13.58 -10.41 -0.99
C MET A 184 -12.61 -9.31 -1.42
N ASN A 185 -12.51 -8.21 -0.67
CA ASN A 185 -11.57 -7.12 -0.95
C ASN A 185 -10.11 -7.59 -0.87
N ASN A 186 -9.75 -8.40 0.13
CA ASN A 186 -8.41 -8.96 0.26
C ASN A 186 -8.08 -9.89 -0.91
N HIS A 187 -9.05 -10.70 -1.34
CA HIS A 187 -8.89 -11.59 -2.48
C HIS A 187 -8.69 -10.80 -3.78
N ALA A 188 -9.55 -9.81 -4.04
CA ALA A 188 -9.45 -8.90 -5.17
C ALA A 188 -8.11 -8.14 -5.17
N ALA A 189 -7.64 -7.68 -4.01
CA ALA A 189 -6.34 -7.01 -3.89
C ALA A 189 -5.17 -7.90 -4.32
N GLY A 190 -5.25 -9.21 -4.13
CA GLY A 190 -4.26 -10.18 -4.62
C GLY A 190 -4.15 -10.15 -6.16
N PHE A 191 -5.29 -10.19 -6.86
CA PHE A 191 -5.35 -10.08 -8.32
C PHE A 191 -4.93 -8.70 -8.81
N SER A 192 -5.33 -7.62 -8.12
CA SER A 192 -4.85 -6.28 -8.43
C SER A 192 -3.33 -6.18 -8.32
N ARG A 193 -2.73 -6.79 -7.30
CA ARG A 193 -1.27 -6.79 -7.15
C ARG A 193 -0.58 -7.60 -8.25
N LEU A 194 -1.16 -8.73 -8.65
CA LEU A 194 -0.65 -9.53 -9.77
C LEU A 194 -0.62 -8.70 -11.07
N GLY A 195 -1.73 -8.04 -11.43
CA GLY A 195 -1.77 -7.22 -12.65
C GLY A 195 -0.83 -6.02 -12.61
N VAL A 196 -0.70 -5.34 -11.45
CA VAL A 196 0.30 -4.26 -11.28
C VAL A 196 1.73 -4.78 -11.48
N GLU A 197 2.04 -5.95 -10.93
CA GLU A 197 3.38 -6.54 -11.03
C GLU A 197 3.73 -6.96 -12.47
N ILE A 198 2.76 -7.48 -13.22
CA ILE A 198 2.93 -7.81 -14.64
C ILE A 198 3.35 -6.55 -15.42
N ILE A 199 2.64 -5.44 -15.25
CA ILE A 199 3.00 -4.17 -15.88
C ILE A 199 4.37 -3.67 -15.43
N ARG A 200 4.64 -3.68 -14.13
CA ARG A 200 5.90 -3.17 -13.55
C ARG A 200 7.13 -3.90 -14.08
N THR A 201 6.96 -5.18 -14.44
CA THR A 201 8.03 -6.03 -14.99
C THR A 201 8.08 -6.01 -16.52
N GLY A 202 7.25 -5.19 -17.19
CA GLY A 202 7.19 -5.10 -18.65
C GLY A 202 6.48 -6.29 -19.31
N GLY A 203 5.62 -6.99 -18.57
CA GLY A 203 4.76 -8.05 -19.11
C GLY A 203 3.61 -7.52 -19.96
N ASP A 204 2.83 -8.45 -20.51
CA ASP A 204 1.72 -8.14 -21.42
C ASP A 204 0.61 -7.32 -20.72
N PRO A 205 0.28 -6.11 -21.22
CA PRO A 205 -0.80 -5.31 -20.68
C PRO A 205 -2.18 -5.96 -20.71
N ASP A 206 -2.48 -6.79 -21.71
CA ASP A 206 -3.76 -7.48 -21.79
C ASP A 206 -3.88 -8.57 -20.70
N ASP A 207 -2.77 -9.22 -20.38
CA ASP A 207 -2.68 -10.16 -19.26
C ASP A 207 -2.89 -9.42 -17.92
N ALA A 208 -2.24 -8.28 -17.72
CA ALA A 208 -2.45 -7.45 -16.53
C ALA A 208 -3.92 -7.00 -16.37
N LEU A 209 -4.55 -6.56 -17.46
CA LEU A 209 -5.95 -6.13 -17.45
C LEU A 209 -6.92 -7.29 -17.22
N LYS A 210 -6.59 -8.50 -17.68
CA LYS A 210 -7.35 -9.70 -17.34
C LYS A 210 -7.38 -9.92 -15.83
N GLU A 211 -6.24 -9.77 -15.14
CA GLU A 211 -6.18 -9.88 -13.68
C GLU A 211 -6.94 -8.73 -12.98
N MET A 212 -6.93 -7.51 -13.53
CA MET A 212 -7.76 -6.41 -13.02
C MET A 212 -9.26 -6.71 -13.14
N ASN A 213 -9.69 -7.25 -14.28
CA ASN A 213 -11.08 -7.63 -14.51
C ASN A 213 -11.51 -8.77 -13.58
N ALA A 214 -10.60 -9.71 -13.29
CA ALA A 214 -10.83 -10.73 -12.27
C ALA A 214 -11.03 -10.12 -10.87
N ALA A 215 -10.16 -9.17 -10.49
CA ALA A 215 -10.28 -8.45 -9.22
C ALA A 215 -11.61 -7.68 -9.09
N GLU A 216 -12.04 -7.02 -10.16
CA GLU A 216 -13.29 -6.24 -10.21
C GLU A 216 -14.52 -7.14 -10.12
N GLN A 217 -14.48 -8.33 -10.71
CA GLN A 217 -15.56 -9.32 -10.58
C GLN A 217 -15.66 -9.88 -9.15
N ILE A 218 -14.53 -10.07 -8.47
CA ILE A 218 -14.49 -10.54 -7.08
C ILE A 218 -15.05 -9.47 -6.13
N ALA A 219 -14.67 -8.20 -6.32
CA ALA A 219 -15.11 -7.11 -5.46
C ALA A 219 -15.55 -5.89 -6.28
N PRO A 220 -16.78 -5.91 -6.84
CA PRO A 220 -17.31 -4.79 -7.61
C PRO A 220 -17.38 -3.52 -6.77
N GLY A 221 -16.88 -2.41 -7.32
CA GLY A 221 -16.84 -1.12 -6.60
C GLY A 221 -15.80 -1.05 -5.47
N PHE A 222 -14.94 -2.06 -5.31
CA PHE A 222 -13.80 -1.93 -4.40
C PHE A 222 -12.80 -0.91 -4.95
N ILE A 223 -12.71 0.22 -4.26
CA ILE A 223 -11.91 1.39 -4.66
C ILE A 223 -10.44 1.02 -4.94
N GLY A 224 -9.86 0.11 -4.14
CA GLY A 224 -8.48 -0.34 -4.35
C GLY A 224 -8.25 -0.94 -5.75
N VAL A 225 -9.23 -1.71 -6.25
CA VAL A 225 -9.18 -2.30 -7.60
C VAL A 225 -9.36 -1.22 -8.67
N ALA A 226 -10.30 -0.30 -8.48
CA ALA A 226 -10.54 0.78 -9.44
C ALA A 226 -9.29 1.66 -9.63
N ILE A 227 -8.59 1.98 -8.55
CA ILE A 227 -7.32 2.73 -8.60
C ILE A 227 -6.23 1.91 -9.30
N ALA A 228 -6.07 0.64 -8.94
CA ALA A 228 -5.05 -0.23 -9.54
C ALA A 228 -5.25 -0.44 -11.04
N LYS A 229 -6.51 -0.61 -11.49
CA LYS A 229 -6.85 -0.76 -12.91
C LYS A 229 -6.52 0.50 -13.71
N GLY A 230 -6.82 1.68 -13.16
CA GLY A 230 -6.39 2.95 -13.76
C GLY A 230 -4.87 3.03 -13.94
N TYR A 231 -4.11 2.66 -12.91
CA TYR A 231 -2.63 2.62 -12.99
C TYR A 231 -2.13 1.66 -14.06
N VAL A 232 -2.74 0.46 -14.18
CA VAL A 232 -2.40 -0.50 -15.23
C VAL A 232 -2.68 0.07 -16.63
N LEU A 233 -3.82 0.73 -16.83
CA LEU A 233 -4.16 1.35 -18.12
C LEU A 233 -3.19 2.48 -18.49
N GLU A 234 -2.80 3.33 -17.53
CA GLU A 234 -1.81 4.39 -17.75
C GLU A 234 -0.45 3.83 -18.19
N ASN A 235 0.07 2.83 -17.47
CA ASN A 235 1.39 2.26 -17.76
C ASN A 235 1.38 1.35 -19.00
N ALA A 236 0.20 0.90 -19.41
CA ALA A 236 -0.03 0.26 -20.70
C ALA A 236 -0.15 1.25 -21.87
N GLU A 237 -0.08 2.56 -21.61
CA GLU A 237 -0.28 3.65 -22.57
C GLU A 237 -1.66 3.60 -23.27
N ARG A 238 -2.66 2.97 -22.64
CA ARG A 238 -4.04 2.90 -23.14
C ARG A 238 -4.82 4.13 -22.68
N TRP A 239 -4.40 5.29 -23.13
CA TRP A 239 -4.80 6.59 -22.59
C TRP A 239 -6.30 6.86 -22.68
N GLU A 240 -6.96 6.49 -23.78
CA GLU A 240 -8.40 6.64 -23.96
C GLU A 240 -9.20 5.80 -22.94
N GLU A 241 -8.76 4.56 -22.71
CA GLU A 241 -9.41 3.68 -21.75
C GLU A 241 -9.13 4.12 -20.31
N ALA A 242 -7.90 4.59 -20.02
CA ALA A 242 -7.55 5.18 -18.74
C ALA A 242 -8.42 6.42 -18.44
N GLU A 243 -8.59 7.33 -19.41
CA GLU A 243 -9.44 8.51 -19.27
C GLU A 243 -10.88 8.13 -18.95
N ALA A 244 -11.47 7.22 -19.75
CA ALA A 244 -12.83 6.75 -19.53
C ALA A 244 -13.00 6.08 -18.16
N HIS A 245 -12.03 5.27 -17.75
CA HIS A 245 -12.02 4.59 -16.45
C HIS A 245 -11.92 5.58 -15.29
N TYR A 246 -11.02 6.57 -15.36
CA TYR A 246 -10.90 7.59 -14.32
C TYR A 246 -12.09 8.54 -14.27
N ARG A 247 -12.72 8.85 -15.41
CA ARG A 247 -13.98 9.61 -15.44
C ARG A 247 -15.04 8.88 -14.62
N ASN A 248 -15.27 7.60 -14.90
CA ASN A 248 -16.25 6.79 -14.19
C ASN A 248 -15.88 6.65 -12.69
N THR A 249 -14.60 6.47 -12.39
CA THR A 249 -14.13 6.32 -11.00
C THR A 249 -14.23 7.64 -10.21
N ALA A 250 -14.00 8.79 -10.85
CA ALA A 250 -14.16 10.11 -10.24
C ALA A 250 -15.62 10.42 -9.88
N ASP A 251 -16.59 9.89 -10.64
CA ASP A 251 -18.01 10.03 -10.32
C ASP A 251 -18.40 9.19 -9.08
N LEU A 252 -17.75 8.05 -8.87
CA LEU A 252 -17.92 7.22 -7.67
C LEU A 252 -17.21 7.81 -6.44
N LEU A 253 -16.11 8.54 -6.66
CA LEU A 253 -15.26 9.13 -5.63
C LEU A 253 -15.09 10.63 -5.84
N PRO A 254 -16.18 11.42 -5.71
CA PRO A 254 -16.19 12.83 -6.11
C PRO A 254 -15.21 13.70 -5.30
N THR A 255 -14.80 13.25 -4.10
CA THR A 255 -13.86 13.97 -3.24
C THR A 255 -12.41 13.49 -3.37
N ASN A 256 -12.14 12.48 -4.19
CA ASN A 256 -10.80 11.95 -4.40
C ASN A 256 -10.09 12.75 -5.50
N TRP A 257 -9.24 13.69 -5.08
CA TRP A 257 -8.51 14.57 -6.00
C TRP A 257 -7.59 13.79 -6.95
N GLN A 258 -7.07 12.63 -6.54
CA GLN A 258 -6.17 11.82 -7.36
C GLN A 258 -6.87 11.31 -8.62
N MET A 259 -8.17 10.97 -8.56
CA MET A 259 -8.89 10.49 -9.75
C MET A 259 -8.99 11.58 -10.83
N ARG A 260 -9.26 12.82 -10.41
CA ARG A 260 -9.28 13.99 -11.31
C ARG A 260 -7.88 14.28 -11.86
N SER A 261 -6.87 14.30 -11.00
CA SER A 261 -5.47 14.54 -11.42
C SER A 261 -4.97 13.48 -12.40
N ARG A 262 -5.32 12.21 -12.20
CA ARG A 262 -4.95 11.12 -13.11
C ARG A 262 -5.67 11.20 -14.45
N ARG A 263 -6.97 11.53 -14.45
CA ARG A 263 -7.70 11.82 -15.70
C ARG A 263 -7.07 12.99 -16.46
N GLY A 264 -6.71 14.07 -15.77
CA GLY A 264 -6.00 15.21 -16.34
C GLY A 264 -4.67 14.81 -16.99
N ALA A 265 -3.91 13.92 -16.35
CA ALA A 265 -2.67 13.38 -16.92
C ALA A 265 -2.92 12.58 -18.21
N CYS A 266 -3.97 11.74 -18.24
CA CYS A 266 -4.38 11.03 -19.46
C CYS A 266 -4.78 12.01 -20.57
N LEU A 267 -5.55 13.04 -20.25
CA LEU A 267 -5.98 14.07 -21.20
C LEU A 267 -4.80 14.82 -21.82
N VAL A 268 -3.74 15.09 -21.06
CA VAL A 268 -2.48 15.64 -21.60
C VAL A 268 -1.85 14.70 -22.62
N GLN A 269 -1.79 13.39 -22.34
CA GLN A 269 -1.25 12.42 -23.32
C GLN A 269 -2.10 12.33 -24.59
N LEU A 270 -3.42 12.53 -24.47
CA LEU A 270 -4.37 12.57 -25.58
C LEU A 270 -4.39 13.92 -26.34
N GLY A 271 -3.60 14.91 -25.92
CA GLY A 271 -3.59 16.26 -26.53
C GLY A 271 -4.81 17.12 -26.20
N ARG A 272 -5.64 16.74 -25.23
CA ARG A 272 -6.86 17.43 -24.79
C ARG A 272 -6.55 18.37 -23.62
N PHE A 273 -5.71 19.37 -23.86
CA PHE A 273 -5.08 20.15 -22.79
C PHE A 273 -6.05 21.05 -22.03
N GLU A 274 -7.03 21.65 -22.70
CA GLU A 274 -8.04 22.51 -22.06
C GLU A 274 -8.87 21.72 -21.04
N GLU A 275 -9.27 20.50 -21.39
CA GLU A 275 -9.98 19.61 -20.48
C GLU A 275 -9.10 19.14 -19.33
N ALA A 276 -7.81 18.90 -19.60
CA ALA A 276 -6.84 18.55 -18.56
C ALA A 276 -6.71 19.67 -17.51
N VAL A 277 -6.64 20.94 -17.94
CA VAL A 277 -6.60 22.10 -17.02
C VAL A 277 -7.82 22.09 -16.10
N VAL A 278 -9.02 21.86 -16.64
CA VAL A 278 -10.25 21.81 -15.83
C VAL A 278 -10.17 20.72 -14.74
N ASP A 279 -9.68 19.53 -15.08
CA ASP A 279 -9.52 18.46 -14.09
C ASP A 279 -8.45 18.75 -13.05
N PHE A 280 -7.32 19.33 -13.46
CA PHE A 280 -6.28 19.70 -12.50
C PHE A 280 -6.74 20.81 -11.56
N GLU A 281 -7.43 21.85 -12.05
CA GLU A 281 -8.01 22.89 -11.19
C GLU A 281 -9.05 22.34 -10.22
N HIS A 282 -9.84 21.36 -10.65
CA HIS A 282 -10.76 20.66 -9.75
C HIS A 282 -9.98 19.86 -8.69
N ALA A 283 -8.92 19.13 -9.08
CA ALA A 283 -8.07 18.42 -8.12
C ALA A 283 -7.43 19.38 -7.11
N ILE A 284 -6.96 20.56 -7.54
CA ILE A 284 -6.44 21.64 -6.66
C ILE A 284 -7.52 22.11 -5.69
N THR A 285 -8.77 22.27 -6.17
CA THR A 285 -9.89 22.71 -5.33
C THR A 285 -10.22 21.68 -4.25
N LEU A 286 -10.15 20.38 -4.59
CA LEU A 286 -10.38 19.28 -3.66
C LEU A 286 -9.24 19.12 -2.64
N ASN A 287 -8.00 19.28 -3.08
CA ASN A 287 -6.83 19.24 -2.21
C ASN A 287 -5.74 20.22 -2.67
N PRO A 288 -5.68 21.43 -2.07
CA PRO A 288 -4.74 22.46 -2.48
C PRO A 288 -3.30 22.23 -2.00
N ASP A 289 -3.08 21.25 -1.12
CA ASP A 289 -1.77 20.98 -0.51
C ASP A 289 -1.03 19.82 -1.23
N GLN A 290 -1.37 19.58 -2.50
CA GLN A 290 -0.71 18.61 -3.37
C GLN A 290 -0.14 19.33 -4.59
N TYR A 291 1.14 19.12 -4.87
CA TYR A 291 1.86 19.86 -5.92
C TYR A 291 1.55 19.35 -7.33
N GLU A 292 1.27 18.07 -7.46
CA GLU A 292 1.12 17.36 -8.73
C GLU A 292 0.06 17.99 -9.66
N PRO A 293 -1.14 18.37 -9.18
CA PRO A 293 -2.12 19.06 -10.02
C PRO A 293 -1.64 20.43 -10.53
N TYR A 294 -0.91 21.22 -9.73
CA TYR A 294 -0.36 22.51 -10.17
C TYR A 294 0.67 22.33 -11.28
N ASN A 295 1.51 21.30 -11.17
CA ASN A 295 2.44 20.93 -12.23
C ASN A 295 1.71 20.41 -13.49
N GLY A 296 0.56 19.75 -13.31
CA GLY A 296 -0.35 19.36 -14.37
C GLY A 296 -0.90 20.56 -15.15
N VAL A 297 -1.39 21.59 -14.44
CA VAL A 297 -1.84 22.86 -15.05
C VAL A 297 -0.71 23.52 -15.83
N LEU A 298 0.49 23.63 -15.23
CA LEU A 298 1.68 24.16 -15.91
C LEU A 298 1.94 23.40 -17.21
N THR A 299 2.00 22.07 -17.15
CA THR A 299 2.28 21.22 -18.32
C THR A 299 1.23 21.41 -19.42
N ALA A 300 -0.06 21.43 -19.06
CA ALA A 300 -1.13 21.61 -20.04
C ALA A 300 -1.04 22.98 -20.74
N TYR A 301 -0.80 24.06 -19.99
CA TYR A 301 -0.65 25.40 -20.58
C TYR A 301 0.60 25.57 -21.44
N TYR A 302 1.70 24.89 -21.10
CA TYR A 302 2.87 24.84 -21.97
C TYR A 302 2.54 24.20 -23.33
N ASN A 303 1.77 23.11 -23.33
CA ASN A 303 1.32 22.48 -24.58
C ASN A 303 0.28 23.30 -25.35
N LEU A 304 -0.45 24.17 -24.67
CA LEU A 304 -1.32 25.20 -25.29
C LEU A 304 -0.54 26.42 -25.81
N ASN A 305 0.79 26.44 -25.68
CA ASN A 305 1.65 27.58 -26.04
C ASN A 305 1.27 28.86 -25.27
N GLN A 306 0.86 28.71 -24.01
CA GLN A 306 0.48 29.78 -23.09
C GLN A 306 1.21 29.63 -21.73
N PRO A 307 2.56 29.58 -21.72
CA PRO A 307 3.33 29.27 -20.50
C PRO A 307 3.10 30.26 -19.35
N GLU A 308 2.74 31.52 -19.65
CA GLU A 308 2.45 32.55 -18.65
C GLU A 308 1.26 32.16 -17.75
N GLU A 309 0.23 31.52 -18.30
CA GLU A 309 -0.94 31.06 -17.54
C GLU A 309 -0.57 29.87 -16.64
N GLY A 310 0.26 28.94 -17.14
CA GLY A 310 0.77 27.83 -16.35
C GLY A 310 1.60 28.27 -15.15
N VAL A 311 2.45 29.29 -15.32
CA VAL A 311 3.27 29.84 -14.24
C VAL A 311 2.45 30.44 -13.10
N LYS A 312 1.23 30.96 -13.37
CA LYS A 312 0.31 31.43 -12.32
C LYS A 312 -0.12 30.29 -11.38
N ALA A 313 -0.20 29.05 -11.87
CA ALA A 313 -0.47 27.90 -11.01
C ALA A 313 0.68 27.67 -10.01
N ILE A 314 1.93 27.72 -10.49
CA ILE A 314 3.12 27.59 -9.63
C ILE A 314 3.21 28.74 -8.62
N GLU A 315 2.87 29.96 -9.03
CA GLU A 315 2.81 31.10 -8.12
C GLU A 315 1.75 30.87 -7.01
N ARG A 316 0.56 30.36 -7.36
CA ARG A 316 -0.47 30.00 -6.37
C ARG A 316 0.02 28.95 -5.37
N TRP A 317 0.76 27.92 -5.82
CA TRP A 317 1.40 26.95 -4.93
C TRP A 317 2.36 27.63 -3.96
N LEU A 318 3.29 28.44 -4.47
CA LEU A 318 4.32 29.11 -3.66
C LEU A 318 3.76 30.15 -2.68
N ARG A 319 2.62 30.78 -2.98
CA ARG A 319 1.94 31.64 -2.01
C ARG A 319 1.43 30.86 -0.79
N ARG A 320 1.11 29.58 -0.98
CA ARG A 320 0.59 28.69 0.07
C ARG A 320 1.70 27.90 0.77
N HIS A 321 2.74 27.54 0.02
CA HIS A 321 3.93 26.80 0.47
C HIS A 321 5.21 27.61 0.20
N PRO A 322 5.41 28.75 0.89
CA PRO A 322 6.59 29.59 0.72
C PRO A 322 7.89 28.91 1.17
N GLU A 323 7.82 27.77 1.84
CA GLU A 323 8.96 26.97 2.27
C GLU A 323 9.47 25.97 1.21
N ASP A 324 8.71 25.71 0.14
CA ASP A 324 9.09 24.73 -0.89
C ASP A 324 10.21 25.28 -1.81
N GLN A 325 11.46 25.14 -1.35
CA GLN A 325 12.65 25.62 -2.05
C GLN A 325 12.82 24.98 -3.43
N ARG A 326 12.38 23.74 -3.61
CA ARG A 326 12.45 23.02 -4.90
C ARG A 326 11.57 23.73 -5.92
N VAL A 327 10.33 24.05 -5.56
CA VAL A 327 9.41 24.76 -6.46
C VAL A 327 9.80 26.22 -6.65
N GLN A 328 10.41 26.87 -5.65
CA GLN A 328 10.98 28.21 -5.84
C GLN A 328 12.08 28.22 -6.90
N GLY A 329 12.99 27.23 -6.86
CA GLY A 329 14.02 27.06 -7.87
C GLY A 329 13.44 26.88 -9.27
N LEU A 330 12.42 26.01 -9.40
CA LEU A 330 11.68 25.81 -10.65
C LEU A 330 11.02 27.10 -11.15
N TYR A 331 10.35 27.84 -10.27
CA TYR A 331 9.66 29.09 -10.63
C TYR A 331 10.62 30.13 -11.20
N GLN A 332 11.82 30.30 -10.63
CA GLN A 332 12.83 31.22 -11.17
C GLN A 332 13.32 30.80 -12.56
N GLN A 333 13.50 29.49 -12.78
CA GLN A 333 13.88 28.96 -14.10
C GLN A 333 12.78 29.21 -15.14
N LEU A 334 11.51 28.98 -14.78
CA LEU A 334 10.35 29.25 -15.64
C LEU A 334 10.28 30.74 -16.05
N LEU A 335 10.46 31.66 -15.10
CA LEU A 335 10.48 33.11 -15.39
C LEU A 335 11.66 33.52 -16.28
N GLN A 336 12.82 32.87 -16.16
CA GLN A 336 13.95 33.13 -17.05
C GLN A 336 13.67 32.61 -18.47
N ALA A 337 13.08 31.43 -18.59
CA ALA A 337 12.74 30.80 -19.87
C ALA A 337 11.71 31.64 -20.67
N ILE A 338 10.67 32.15 -19.99
CA ILE A 338 9.68 33.04 -20.61
C ILE A 338 10.35 34.34 -21.09
N ARG A 339 11.23 34.94 -20.28
CA ARG A 339 11.97 36.17 -20.67
C ARG A 339 12.91 35.97 -21.85
N SER A 340 13.50 34.78 -22.00
CA SER A 340 14.40 34.46 -23.11
C SER A 340 13.68 33.97 -24.38
N GLY A 341 12.35 33.88 -24.36
CA GLY A 341 11.55 33.37 -25.48
C GLY A 341 11.66 31.86 -25.68
N ASN A 342 12.21 31.13 -24.70
CA ASN A 342 12.39 29.69 -24.78
C ASN A 342 11.20 29.00 -24.07
N ALA A 343 10.13 28.75 -24.81
CA ALA A 343 8.87 28.23 -24.27
C ALA A 343 8.88 26.70 -23.98
N SER A 344 10.05 26.07 -23.88
CA SER A 344 10.13 24.64 -23.57
C SER A 344 9.83 24.38 -22.09
N PRO A 345 8.99 23.41 -21.74
CA PRO A 345 8.77 23.04 -20.35
C PRO A 345 10.08 22.52 -19.74
N PRO A 346 10.36 22.81 -18.46
CA PRO A 346 11.50 22.22 -17.78
C PRO A 346 11.36 20.69 -17.82
N ALA A 347 12.47 19.99 -18.09
CA ALA A 347 12.48 18.54 -18.18
C ALA A 347 11.87 17.92 -16.91
N ARG A 348 11.02 16.90 -17.08
CA ARG A 348 10.49 16.10 -15.97
C ARG A 348 11.65 15.63 -15.11
N ASP A 349 11.75 16.14 -13.89
CA ASP A 349 12.51 15.47 -12.84
C ASP A 349 11.70 14.22 -12.48
N THR A 350 11.97 13.11 -13.18
CA THR A 350 11.34 11.79 -12.96
C THR A 350 11.77 11.16 -11.63
N THR A 351 12.50 11.91 -10.79
CA THR A 351 13.02 11.47 -9.49
C THR A 351 11.98 11.48 -8.36
N GLY A 352 10.73 11.87 -8.62
CA GLY A 352 9.66 11.91 -7.61
C GLY A 352 8.64 10.74 -7.60
N SER A 353 8.66 9.83 -8.58
CA SER A 353 7.75 8.66 -8.60
C SER A 353 8.37 7.38 -7.99
N GLY A 354 9.51 7.53 -7.31
CA GLY A 354 10.14 6.46 -6.55
C GLY A 354 9.35 6.18 -5.28
N GLY A 355 8.44 5.20 -5.36
CA GLY A 355 7.98 4.38 -4.24
C GLY A 355 7.75 5.11 -2.92
N SER A 356 6.56 5.68 -2.73
CA SER A 356 5.96 5.66 -1.40
C SER A 356 5.45 4.24 -1.15
N ASN A 357 6.14 3.53 -0.26
CA ASN A 357 5.89 2.16 0.21
C ASN A 357 4.41 1.79 0.39
#